data_AF-A0A7L3JCE5-F1
#
_entry.id   AF-A0A7L3JCE5-F1
#
_cell.length_a   1.000
_cell.length_b   1.000
_cell.length_c   1.000
_cell.angle_alpha   90.00
_cell.angle_beta   90.00
_cell.angle_gamma   90.00
#
_symmetry.space_group_name_H-M   'P 1'
#
loop_
_entity.id
_entity.type
_entity.pdbx_description
1 polymer ?
#
loop_
_entity_poly.entity_id
_entity_poly.type
_entity_poly.pdbx_seq_one_letter_code
_entity_poly.pdbx_strand_id
1 'polypeptide(L)'
;CFFILGLRVTVLLTSSLMVLGAGLRCVPVSDLEIRKKLIHGGQLLNGLAGPTVMNAAPFLSTTWFSPDERATATAIASLLNYLGAAGAFLVGPLVVPSPNGTSHLPLVSQSNTEHIKDRIEAVLYAEFGMVSLIFSAALAYFPSRPPFPPSVAAASQRLSYRRSFCRLLSNFRFLMIALAYAIPLGVFSGWSGVLDLILTPVHVSQVDAGWIGFWSIVGGCVVGIAMAR
;
A
#
# COMPACT_ATOMS: atom_id res chain seq x y z
N CYS A 1 17.57 -1.17 4.71
CA CYS A 1 17.74 -1.00 6.16
C CYS A 1 16.83 -1.94 6.95
N PHE A 2 15.52 -2.01 6.65
CA PHE A 2 14.54 -2.80 7.39
C PHE A 2 14.79 -4.33 7.41
N PHE A 3 15.34 -4.92 6.35
CA PHE A 3 15.59 -6.38 6.25
C PHE A 3 16.75 -6.92 7.12
N ILE A 4 17.48 -6.05 7.81
CA ILE A 4 18.68 -6.39 8.59
C ILE A 4 18.32 -7.06 9.94
N LEU A 5 17.13 -6.78 10.45
CA LEU A 5 16.71 -7.15 11.81
C LEU A 5 15.96 -8.49 11.87
N GLY A 6 15.82 -9.18 10.73
CA GLY A 6 15.03 -10.40 10.60
C GLY A 6 13.56 -10.13 10.26
N LEU A 7 12.93 -11.10 9.59
CA LEU A 7 11.58 -10.99 9.02
C LEU A 7 10.55 -10.45 10.02
N ARG A 8 10.55 -10.96 11.26
CA ARG A 8 9.61 -10.51 12.29
C ARG A 8 9.80 -9.04 12.63
N VAL A 9 11.03 -8.57 12.84
CA VAL A 9 11.28 -7.17 13.22
C VAL A 9 10.90 -6.24 12.06
N THR A 10 11.22 -6.64 10.83
CA THR A 10 10.82 -5.95 9.61
C THR A 10 9.30 -5.81 9.54
N VAL A 11 8.56 -6.91 9.66
CA VAL A 11 7.09 -6.93 9.59
C VAL A 11 6.46 -6.11 10.72
N LEU A 12 6.94 -6.26 11.96
CA LEU A 12 6.42 -5.52 13.12
C LEU A 12 6.68 -4.02 13.01
N LEU A 13 7.86 -3.61 12.52
CA LEU A 13 8.19 -2.21 12.35
C LEU A 13 7.38 -1.57 11.21
N THR A 14 7.14 -2.31 10.12
CA THR A 14 6.31 -1.84 9.01
C THR A 14 4.85 -1.73 9.42
N SER A 15 4.31 -2.75 10.06
CA SER A 15 2.92 -2.75 10.52
C SER A 15 2.67 -1.73 11.63
N SER A 16 3.65 -1.48 12.53
CA SER A 16 3.53 -0.39 13.50
C SER A 16 3.51 0.99 12.85
N LEU A 17 4.36 1.24 11.85
CA LEU A 17 4.33 2.47 11.06
C LEU A 17 2.96 2.66 10.36
N MET A 18 2.39 1.58 9.83
CA MET A 18 1.06 1.63 9.19
C MET A 18 -0.07 1.89 10.20
N VAL A 19 -0.04 1.26 11.38
CA VAL A 19 -1.01 1.52 12.46
C VAL A 19 -0.91 2.97 12.93
N LEU A 20 0.31 3.49 13.16
CA LEU A 20 0.52 4.88 13.54
C LEU A 20 0.04 5.85 12.45
N GLY A 21 0.33 5.54 11.18
CA GLY A 21 -0.11 6.34 10.04
C GLY A 21 -1.62 6.35 9.85
N ALA A 22 -2.30 5.22 10.08
CA ALA A 22 -3.75 5.13 10.11
C ALA A 22 -4.37 5.85 11.32
N GLY A 23 -3.77 5.70 12.50
CA GLY A 23 -4.23 6.36 13.72
C GLY A 23 -4.18 7.88 13.64
N LEU A 24 -3.11 8.45 13.08
CA LEU A 24 -2.99 9.90 12.85
C LEU A 24 -4.10 10.46 11.95
N ARG A 25 -4.56 9.68 10.96
CA ARG A 25 -5.66 10.07 10.06
C ARG A 25 -7.03 10.05 10.75
N CYS A 26 -7.16 9.31 11.85
CA CYS A 26 -8.41 9.15 12.58
C CYS A 26 -8.59 10.15 13.73
N VAL A 27 -7.61 11.00 14.03
CA VAL A 27 -7.72 11.95 15.15
C VAL A 27 -8.77 13.02 14.81
N PRO A 28 -9.87 13.13 15.59
CA PRO A 28 -10.91 14.12 15.34
C PRO A 28 -10.42 15.49 15.82
N VAL A 29 -9.94 16.33 14.89
CA VAL A 29 -9.51 17.71 15.16
C VAL A 29 -10.41 18.68 14.41
N SER A 30 -10.99 19.64 15.14
CA SER A 30 -11.88 20.67 14.57
C SER A 30 -11.14 21.66 13.67
N ASP A 31 -9.86 21.90 13.93
CA ASP A 31 -8.99 22.74 13.10
C ASP A 31 -8.57 22.00 11.82
N LEU A 32 -8.98 22.53 10.67
CA LEU A 32 -8.72 21.96 9.36
C LEU A 32 -7.22 21.93 9.00
N GLU A 33 -6.44 22.92 9.41
CA GLU A 33 -5.01 22.98 9.11
C GLU A 33 -4.23 21.94 9.91
N ILE A 34 -4.60 21.75 11.18
CA ILE A 34 -4.03 20.68 12.01
C ILE A 34 -4.44 19.31 11.45
N ARG A 35 -5.71 19.14 11.08
CA ARG A 35 -6.22 17.90 10.47
C ARG A 35 -5.48 17.54 9.17
N LYS A 36 -5.26 18.51 8.27
CA LYS A 36 -4.47 18.31 7.05
C LYS A 36 -3.04 17.85 7.37
N LYS A 37 -2.36 18.51 8.31
CA LYS A 37 -1.00 18.14 8.73
C LYS A 37 -0.94 16.72 9.30
N LEU A 38 -1.94 16.32 10.09
CA LEU A 38 -2.05 14.96 10.62
C LEU A 38 -2.23 13.93 9.51
N ILE A 39 -3.10 14.20 8.53
CA ILE A 39 -3.31 13.32 7.37
C ILE A 39 -2.01 13.16 6.57
N HIS A 40 -1.33 14.26 6.26
CA HIS A 40 -0.04 14.21 5.54
C HIS A 40 1.04 13.48 6.34
N GLY A 41 1.10 13.70 7.66
CA GLY A 41 1.97 12.94 8.55
C GLY A 41 1.69 11.45 8.51
N GLY A 42 0.41 11.06 8.53
CA GLY A 42 -0.01 9.66 8.40
C GLY A 42 0.38 9.04 7.05
N GLN A 43 0.19 9.77 5.95
CA GLN A 43 0.61 9.32 4.61
C GLN A 43 2.14 9.17 4.50
N LEU A 44 2.91 10.06 5.14
CA LEU A 44 4.36 9.95 5.19
C LEU A 44 4.80 8.66 5.91
N LEU A 45 4.18 8.32 7.04
CA LEU A 45 4.48 7.09 7.77
C LEU A 45 4.14 5.84 6.96
N ASN A 46 2.98 5.83 6.28
CA ASN A 46 2.62 4.77 5.34
C ASN A 46 3.61 4.67 4.18
N GLY A 47 4.06 5.81 3.64
CA GLY A 47 5.08 5.87 2.60
C GLY A 47 6.42 5.26 3.04
N LEU A 48 6.84 5.49 4.29
CA LEU A 48 8.04 4.87 4.87
C LEU A 48 7.90 3.35 5.03
N ALA A 49 6.68 2.86 5.28
CA ALA A 49 6.38 1.43 5.35
C ALA A 49 6.43 0.76 3.95
N GLY A 50 6.06 1.48 2.89
CA GLY A 50 5.90 0.99 1.52
C GLY A 50 7.05 0.12 0.97
N PRO A 51 8.32 0.59 0.97
CA PRO A 51 9.44 -0.19 0.46
C PRO A 51 9.62 -1.53 1.17
N THR A 52 9.25 -1.60 2.45
CA THR A 52 9.38 -2.81 3.24
C THR A 52 8.28 -3.80 2.90
N VAL A 53 7.04 -3.32 2.71
CA VAL A 53 5.92 -4.16 2.24
C VAL A 53 6.23 -4.78 0.88
N MET A 54 6.75 -3.98 -0.07
CA MET A 54 7.08 -4.47 -1.42
C MET A 54 8.12 -5.60 -1.42
N ASN A 55 9.10 -5.53 -0.53
CA ASN A 55 10.17 -6.51 -0.44
C ASN A 55 9.85 -7.66 0.54
N ALA A 56 8.73 -7.58 1.27
CA ALA A 56 8.34 -8.59 2.25
C ALA A 56 8.01 -9.94 1.58
N ALA A 57 7.31 -9.94 0.46
CA ALA A 57 6.93 -11.16 -0.26
C ALA A 57 8.15 -11.93 -0.81
N PRO A 58 9.08 -11.31 -1.56
CA PRO A 58 10.32 -11.97 -1.97
C PRO A 58 11.12 -12.49 -0.78
N PHE A 59 11.24 -11.69 0.29
CA PHE A 59 12.03 -12.07 1.46
C PHE A 59 11.39 -13.22 2.27
N LEU A 60 10.07 -13.24 2.41
CA LEU A 60 9.33 -14.35 3.01
C LEU A 60 9.53 -15.62 2.18
N SER A 61 9.42 -15.52 0.85
CA SER A 61 9.58 -16.67 -0.04
C SER A 61 10.96 -17.31 0.09
N THR A 62 12.04 -16.50 0.11
CA THR A 62 13.40 -17.03 0.20
C THR A 62 13.73 -17.63 1.56
N THR A 63 13.04 -17.19 2.61
CA THR A 63 13.27 -17.64 3.99
C THR A 63 12.49 -18.92 4.31
N TRP A 64 11.29 -19.10 3.75
CA TRP A 64 10.37 -20.19 4.14
C TRP A 64 10.11 -21.25 3.05
N PHE A 65 10.41 -20.95 1.78
CA PHE A 65 10.12 -21.86 0.67
C PHE A 65 11.39 -22.35 -0.04
N SER A 66 11.30 -23.56 -0.57
CA SER A 66 12.34 -24.19 -1.41
C SER A 66 12.54 -23.40 -2.71
N PRO A 67 13.75 -23.40 -3.32
CA PRO A 67 14.06 -22.61 -4.52
C PRO A 67 13.01 -22.70 -5.64
N ASP A 68 12.47 -23.88 -5.89
CA ASP A 68 11.49 -24.14 -6.95
C ASP A 68 10.11 -23.51 -6.69
N GLU A 69 9.78 -23.22 -5.42
CA GLU A 69 8.47 -22.68 -5.01
C GLU A 69 8.49 -21.17 -4.71
N ARG A 70 9.68 -20.56 -4.64
CA ARG A 70 9.86 -19.14 -4.27
C ARG A 70 9.19 -18.16 -5.23
N ALA A 71 9.31 -18.43 -6.53
CA ALA A 71 8.71 -17.61 -7.57
C ALA A 71 7.18 -17.61 -7.43
N THR A 72 6.58 -18.80 -7.26
CA THR A 72 5.14 -18.98 -7.06
C THR A 72 4.66 -18.30 -5.79
N ALA A 73 5.35 -18.48 -4.66
CA ALA A 73 4.99 -17.84 -3.39
C ALA A 73 5.02 -16.29 -3.49
N THR A 74 6.04 -15.75 -4.15
CA THR A 74 6.15 -14.29 -4.39
C THR A 74 5.04 -13.79 -5.33
N ALA A 75 4.74 -14.53 -6.38
CA ALA A 75 3.68 -14.19 -7.32
C ALA A 75 2.30 -14.16 -6.65
N ILE A 76 1.96 -15.18 -5.84
CA ILE A 76 0.69 -15.22 -5.09
C ILE A 76 0.57 -14.01 -4.16
N ALA A 77 1.61 -13.71 -3.39
CA ALA A 77 1.59 -12.55 -2.49
C ALA A 77 1.45 -11.22 -3.25
N SER A 78 2.06 -11.11 -4.43
CA SER A 78 1.95 -9.92 -5.29
C SER A 78 0.54 -9.78 -5.88
N LEU A 79 -0.08 -10.88 -6.32
CA LEU A 79 -1.46 -10.90 -6.81
C LEU A 79 -2.46 -10.48 -5.73
N LEU A 80 -2.29 -10.95 -4.49
CA LEU A 80 -3.12 -10.51 -3.37
C LEU A 80 -2.99 -9.01 -3.10
N ASN A 81 -1.78 -8.45 -3.25
CA ASN A 81 -1.57 -7.01 -3.12
C ASN A 81 -2.32 -6.23 -4.21
N TYR A 82 -2.22 -6.66 -5.48
CA TYR A 82 -2.96 -6.03 -6.58
C TYR A 82 -4.47 -6.17 -6.41
N LEU A 83 -4.96 -7.33 -5.96
CA LEU A 83 -6.39 -7.53 -5.70
C LEU A 83 -6.91 -6.61 -4.59
N GLY A 84 -6.11 -6.38 -3.54
CA GLY A 84 -6.42 -5.38 -2.51
C GLY A 84 -6.51 -3.96 -3.08
N ALA A 85 -5.58 -3.59 -3.96
CA ALA A 85 -5.61 -2.30 -4.66
C ALA A 85 -6.84 -2.16 -5.58
N ALA A 86 -7.23 -3.22 -6.29
CA ALA A 86 -8.46 -3.26 -7.09
C ALA A 86 -9.70 -3.09 -6.20
N GLY A 87 -9.75 -3.78 -5.05
CA GLY A 87 -10.82 -3.62 -4.08
C GLY A 87 -10.94 -2.18 -3.55
N ALA A 88 -9.82 -1.49 -3.34
CA ALA A 88 -9.82 -0.10 -2.88
C ALA A 88 -10.53 0.86 -3.87
N PHE A 89 -10.42 0.60 -5.18
CA PHE A 89 -11.16 1.36 -6.21
C PHE A 89 -12.67 1.20 -6.13
N LEU A 90 -13.18 0.12 -5.54
CA LEU A 90 -14.61 -0.09 -5.35
C LEU A 90 -15.07 0.41 -3.98
N VAL A 91 -14.32 0.10 -2.92
CA VAL A 91 -14.70 0.46 -1.54
C VAL A 91 -14.85 1.98 -1.38
N GLY A 92 -13.95 2.78 -1.94
CA GLY A 92 -14.03 4.25 -1.84
C GLY A 92 -15.35 4.80 -2.42
N PRO A 93 -15.60 4.65 -3.73
CA PRO A 93 -16.81 5.15 -4.40
C PRO A 93 -18.12 4.53 -3.92
N LEU A 94 -18.13 3.27 -3.48
CA LEU A 94 -19.37 2.62 -3.03
C LEU A 94 -19.76 3.03 -1.60
N VAL A 95 -18.77 3.35 -0.75
CA VAL A 95 -19.03 3.74 0.65
C VAL A 95 -19.20 5.24 0.79
N VAL A 96 -18.45 6.04 0.02
CA VAL A 96 -18.49 7.51 0.04
C VAL A 96 -19.30 8.02 -1.16
N PRO A 97 -20.52 8.53 -0.93
CA PRO A 97 -21.36 9.07 -1.99
C PRO A 97 -20.68 10.29 -2.61
N SER A 98 -20.84 10.44 -3.93
CA SER A 98 -20.37 11.61 -4.64
C SER A 98 -21.04 12.88 -4.10
N PRO A 99 -20.33 14.02 -4.08
CA PRO A 99 -20.96 15.31 -3.82
C PRO A 99 -21.99 15.54 -4.94
N ASN A 100 -23.26 15.22 -4.67
CA ASN A 100 -24.33 15.33 -5.65
C ASN A 100 -24.31 16.70 -6.31
N GLY A 101 -24.32 16.70 -7.64
CA GLY A 101 -24.32 17.90 -8.46
C GLY A 101 -25.39 18.91 -8.02
N THR A 102 -24.96 20.18 -7.96
CA THR A 102 -25.78 21.39 -8.08
C THR A 102 -27.14 21.36 -7.39
N SER A 103 -27.15 21.59 -6.07
CA SER A 103 -28.27 22.27 -5.42
C SER A 103 -27.74 23.51 -4.74
N HIS A 104 -27.90 24.68 -5.38
CA HIS A 104 -27.51 26.00 -4.88
C HIS A 104 -28.38 26.47 -3.68
N LEU A 105 -28.67 25.56 -2.73
CA LEU A 105 -29.39 25.84 -1.50
C LEU A 105 -28.39 25.66 -0.34
N PRO A 106 -27.93 26.75 0.31
CA PRO A 106 -26.84 26.71 1.29
C PRO A 106 -27.12 25.80 2.51
N LEU A 107 -28.40 25.55 2.84
CA LEU A 107 -28.79 24.65 3.95
C LEU A 107 -28.73 23.16 3.59
N VAL A 108 -28.98 22.77 2.33
CA VAL A 108 -28.90 21.37 1.87
C VAL A 108 -27.46 20.98 1.55
N SER A 109 -26.65 21.94 1.12
CA SER A 109 -25.21 21.74 0.86
C SER A 109 -24.43 21.43 2.15
N GLN A 110 -24.82 21.98 3.30
CA GLN A 110 -24.20 21.67 4.59
C GLN A 110 -24.49 20.24 5.07
N SER A 111 -25.75 19.76 4.99
CA SER A 111 -26.08 18.39 5.42
C SER A 111 -25.38 17.33 4.57
N ASN A 112 -25.25 17.58 3.27
CA ASN A 112 -24.55 16.66 2.37
C ASN A 112 -23.05 16.62 2.65
N THR A 113 -22.45 17.75 3.00
CA THR A 113 -21.01 17.84 3.32
C THR A 113 -20.68 17.11 4.62
N GLU A 114 -21.51 17.25 5.66
CA GLU A 114 -21.31 16.53 6.94
C GLU A 114 -21.48 15.02 6.75
N HIS A 115 -22.51 14.57 6.02
CA HIS A 115 -22.71 13.15 5.72
C HIS A 115 -21.57 12.52 4.90
N ILE A 116 -20.94 13.29 3.99
CA ILE A 116 -19.75 12.84 3.24
C ILE A 116 -18.55 12.70 4.19
N LYS A 117 -18.33 13.68 5.08
CA LYS A 117 -17.25 13.61 6.08
C LYS A 117 -17.40 12.41 6.99
N ASP A 118 -18.62 12.15 7.50
CA ASP A 118 -18.89 11.01 8.37
C ASP A 118 -18.55 9.67 7.69
N ARG A 119 -18.85 9.54 6.40
CA ARG A 119 -18.53 8.33 5.63
C ARG A 119 -17.04 8.18 5.36
N ILE A 120 -16.34 9.28 5.07
CA ILE A 120 -14.89 9.28 4.94
C ILE A 120 -14.25 8.86 6.28
N GLU A 121 -14.73 9.42 7.40
CA GLU A 121 -14.25 9.07 8.73
C GLU A 121 -14.54 7.59 9.05
N ALA A 122 -15.74 7.09 8.73
CA ALA A 122 -16.07 5.68 8.90
C ALA A 122 -15.11 4.75 8.13
N VAL A 123 -14.75 5.10 6.89
CA VAL A 123 -13.76 4.35 6.10
C VAL A 123 -12.38 4.40 6.76
N LEU A 124 -11.94 5.57 7.24
CA LEU A 124 -10.66 5.72 7.93
C LEU A 124 -10.60 4.92 9.24
N TYR A 125 -11.66 4.94 10.04
CA TYR A 125 -11.76 4.14 11.26
C TYR A 125 -11.80 2.64 10.96
N ALA A 126 -12.53 2.22 9.92
CA ALA A 126 -12.56 0.83 9.49
C ALA A 126 -11.17 0.36 9.02
N GLU A 127 -10.46 1.19 8.24
CA GLU A 127 -9.07 0.93 7.83
C GLU A 127 -8.16 0.79 9.05
N PHE A 128 -8.24 1.73 10.00
CA PHE A 128 -7.46 1.69 11.23
C PHE A 128 -7.74 0.42 12.05
N GLY A 129 -9.01 0.02 12.16
CA GLY A 129 -9.42 -1.21 12.81
C GLY A 129 -8.82 -2.46 12.15
N MET A 130 -8.90 -2.56 10.83
CA MET A 130 -8.33 -3.69 10.08
C MET A 130 -6.80 -3.76 10.22
N VAL A 131 -6.09 -2.65 10.05
CA VAL A 131 -4.62 -2.61 10.17
C VAL A 131 -4.18 -2.91 11.59
N SER A 132 -4.91 -2.43 12.61
CA SER A 132 -4.64 -2.73 14.02
C SER A 132 -4.90 -4.19 14.37
N LEU A 133 -5.94 -4.81 13.80
CA LEU A 133 -6.22 -6.24 13.94
C LEU A 133 -5.10 -7.08 13.32
N ILE A 134 -4.66 -6.75 12.10
CA ILE A 134 -3.54 -7.42 11.44
C ILE A 134 -2.24 -7.25 12.23
N PHE A 135 -1.97 -6.05 12.75
CA PHE A 135 -0.82 -5.80 13.62
C PHE A 135 -0.87 -6.63 14.90
N SER A 136 -2.04 -6.72 15.53
CA SER A 136 -2.24 -7.51 16.75
C SER A 136 -2.06 -9.01 16.48
N ALA A 137 -2.59 -9.49 15.36
CA ALA A 137 -2.38 -10.86 14.89
C ALA A 137 -0.89 -11.13 14.58
N ALA A 138 -0.19 -10.18 13.95
CA ALA A 138 1.25 -10.29 13.72
C ALA A 138 2.05 -10.26 15.05
N LEU A 139 1.57 -9.54 16.06
CA LEU A 139 2.21 -9.53 17.38
C LEU A 139 2.03 -10.87 18.11
N ALA A 140 0.82 -11.43 18.05
CA ALA A 140 0.44 -12.66 18.74
C ALA A 140 0.96 -13.93 18.04
N TYR A 141 0.81 -14.00 16.72
CA TYR A 141 0.99 -15.24 15.95
C TYR A 141 2.34 -15.34 15.25
N PHE A 142 2.98 -14.22 14.88
CA PHE A 142 4.19 -14.26 14.05
C PHE A 142 5.37 -14.76 14.90
N PRO A 143 5.81 -16.03 14.77
CA PRO A 143 6.81 -16.58 15.67
C PRO A 143 8.15 -15.87 15.45
N SER A 144 8.90 -15.64 16.55
CA SER A 144 10.15 -14.87 16.50
C SER A 144 11.22 -15.49 15.61
N ARG A 145 11.13 -16.80 15.38
CA ARG A 145 12.10 -17.60 14.65
C ARG A 145 11.37 -18.83 14.08
N PRO A 146 11.61 -19.24 12.82
CA PRO A 146 11.39 -20.64 12.46
C PRO A 146 12.30 -21.53 13.36
N PRO A 147 11.81 -22.67 13.86
CA PRO A 147 12.56 -23.54 14.79
C PRO A 147 13.80 -24.20 14.16
N PHE A 148 13.92 -24.19 12.83
CA PHE A 148 15.11 -24.69 12.12
C PHE A 148 15.61 -23.63 11.13
N PRO A 149 16.90 -23.22 11.19
CA PRO A 149 17.50 -22.31 10.22
C PRO A 149 17.84 -23.08 8.93
N PRO A 150 17.24 -22.78 7.75
CA PRO A 150 17.47 -23.59 6.56
C PRO A 150 18.68 -23.15 5.73
N SER A 151 19.43 -22.09 6.09
CA SER A 151 20.73 -21.92 5.44
C SER A 151 21.74 -21.05 6.19
N VAL A 152 22.98 -21.50 6.06
CA VAL A 152 24.26 -20.88 6.43
C VAL A 152 24.47 -19.45 5.84
N ALA A 153 23.56 -18.96 5.01
CA ALA A 153 23.59 -17.59 4.46
C ALA A 153 23.31 -16.50 5.51
N ALA A 154 22.70 -16.83 6.66
CA ALA A 154 22.56 -15.91 7.78
C ALA A 154 23.88 -15.64 8.54
N ALA A 155 24.91 -16.48 8.33
CA ALA A 155 26.22 -16.38 8.97
C ALA A 155 27.29 -15.75 8.07
N SER A 156 27.05 -15.61 6.76
CA SER A 156 28.04 -15.07 5.83
C SER A 156 28.08 -13.54 5.87
N GLN A 157 29.02 -13.02 6.67
CA GLN A 157 29.72 -11.74 6.50
C GLN A 157 28.85 -10.54 6.07
N ARG A 158 28.52 -9.68 7.05
CA ARG A 158 28.16 -8.28 6.82
C ARG A 158 29.31 -7.56 6.09
N LEU A 159 29.33 -7.62 4.75
CA LEU A 159 30.02 -6.60 3.97
C LEU A 159 29.44 -5.24 4.40
N SER A 160 30.27 -4.20 4.46
CA SER A 160 29.84 -2.85 4.83
C SER A 160 28.67 -2.40 3.93
N TYR A 161 27.45 -2.51 4.46
CA TYR A 161 26.20 -2.39 3.69
C TYR A 161 26.02 -1.00 3.08
N ARG A 162 26.53 0.03 3.77
CA ARG A 162 26.63 1.40 3.24
C ARG A 162 27.44 1.43 1.95
N ARG A 163 28.58 0.71 1.90
CA ARG A 163 29.40 0.61 0.69
C ARG A 163 28.68 -0.16 -0.41
N SER A 164 27.95 -1.24 -0.11
CA SER A 164 27.15 -1.96 -1.11
C SER A 164 26.01 -1.10 -1.67
N PHE A 165 25.31 -0.35 -0.82
CA PHE A 165 24.26 0.57 -1.24
C PHE A 165 24.82 1.71 -2.11
N CYS A 166 25.92 2.35 -1.70
CA CYS A 166 26.61 3.35 -2.50
C CYS A 166 27.11 2.75 -3.83
N ARG A 167 27.65 1.53 -3.84
CA ARG A 167 28.07 0.84 -5.06
C ARG A 167 26.90 0.54 -6.00
N LEU A 168 25.74 0.16 -5.47
CA LEU A 168 24.52 -0.02 -6.27
C LEU A 168 24.10 1.30 -6.92
N LEU A 169 24.05 2.38 -6.14
CA LEU A 169 23.69 3.71 -6.65
C LEU A 169 24.70 4.28 -7.65
N SER A 170 25.99 3.93 -7.53
CA SER A 170 26.99 4.32 -8.52
C SER A 170 27.00 3.44 -9.78
N ASN A 171 26.25 2.33 -9.81
CA ASN A 171 26.22 1.43 -10.95
C ASN A 171 25.12 1.85 -11.93
N PHE A 172 25.52 2.38 -13.09
CA PHE A 172 24.59 2.85 -14.12
C PHE A 172 23.66 1.74 -14.64
N ARG A 173 24.14 0.50 -14.77
CA ARG A 173 23.30 -0.63 -15.24
C ARG A 173 22.21 -0.96 -14.23
N PHE A 174 22.54 -0.93 -12.94
CA PHE A 174 21.54 -1.08 -11.88
C PHE A 174 20.53 0.06 -11.90
N LEU A 175 20.99 1.32 -12.01
CA LEU A 175 20.10 2.48 -12.10
C LEU A 175 19.16 2.41 -13.31
N MET A 176 19.63 1.92 -14.46
CA MET A 176 18.80 1.76 -15.65
C MET A 176 17.66 0.76 -15.43
N ILE A 177 17.93 -0.38 -14.78
CA ILE A 177 16.91 -1.37 -14.41
C ILE A 177 15.95 -0.80 -13.36
N ALA A 178 16.50 -0.11 -12.34
CA ALA A 178 15.69 0.54 -11.32
C ALA A 178 14.74 1.59 -11.92
N LEU A 179 15.20 2.38 -12.88
CA LEU A 179 14.40 3.36 -13.59
C LEU A 179 13.35 2.71 -14.49
N ALA A 180 13.72 1.65 -15.21
CA ALA A 180 12.79 0.87 -16.04
C ALA A 180 11.64 0.26 -15.22
N TYR A 181 11.88 -0.07 -13.95
CA TYR A 181 10.82 -0.51 -13.02
C TYR A 181 10.07 0.66 -12.36
N ALA A 182 10.78 1.73 -11.97
CA ALA A 182 10.20 2.86 -11.25
C ALA A 182 9.27 3.71 -12.11
N ILE A 183 9.57 3.91 -13.40
CA ILE A 183 8.74 4.74 -14.29
C ILE A 183 7.33 4.14 -14.44
N PRO A 184 7.14 2.88 -14.87
CA PRO A 184 5.81 2.30 -15.00
C PRO A 184 5.06 2.26 -13.67
N LEU A 185 5.74 1.90 -12.58
CA LEU A 185 5.12 1.83 -11.26
C LEU A 185 4.67 3.22 -10.75
N GLY A 186 5.49 4.25 -10.98
CA GLY A 186 5.19 5.64 -10.63
C GLY A 186 4.02 6.21 -11.43
N VAL A 187 4.00 5.97 -12.76
CA VAL A 187 2.89 6.34 -13.63
C VAL A 187 1.60 5.67 -13.19
N PHE A 188 1.64 4.35 -12.94
CA PHE A 188 0.48 3.61 -12.47
C PHE A 188 -0.04 4.13 -11.12
N SER A 189 0.85 4.39 -10.17
CA SER A 189 0.47 4.91 -8.84
C SER A 189 -0.12 6.32 -8.92
N GLY A 190 0.49 7.19 -9.75
CA GLY A 190 0.00 8.55 -9.97
C GLY A 190 -1.37 8.54 -10.64
N TRP A 191 -1.49 7.82 -11.77
CA TRP A 191 -2.75 7.63 -12.49
C TRP A 191 -3.86 7.08 -11.58
N SER A 192 -3.54 6.06 -10.78
CA SER A 192 -4.50 5.45 -9.86
C SER A 192 -5.04 6.44 -8.82
N GLY A 193 -4.18 7.32 -8.30
CA GLY A 193 -4.55 8.30 -7.28
C GLY A 193 -5.40 9.46 -7.80
N VAL A 194 -5.36 9.75 -9.12
CA VAL A 194 -6.09 10.88 -9.71
C VAL A 194 -7.15 10.45 -10.75
N LEU A 195 -7.42 9.15 -10.88
CA LEU A 195 -8.34 8.61 -11.89
C LEU A 195 -9.72 9.31 -11.87
N ASP A 196 -10.30 9.44 -10.68
CA ASP A 196 -11.61 10.08 -10.50
C ASP A 196 -11.58 11.57 -10.92
N LEU A 197 -10.50 12.29 -10.60
CA LEU A 197 -10.31 13.68 -10.98
C LEU A 197 -10.15 13.88 -12.49
N ILE A 198 -9.53 12.91 -13.18
CA ILE A 198 -9.39 12.92 -14.65
C ILE A 198 -10.74 12.68 -15.33
N LEU A 199 -11.59 11.85 -14.73
CA LEU A 199 -12.88 11.44 -15.31
C LEU A 199 -14.03 12.39 -14.95
N THR A 200 -13.88 13.18 -13.88
CA THR A 200 -14.87 14.19 -13.46
C THR A 200 -15.24 15.19 -14.57
N PRO A 201 -14.29 15.82 -15.31
CA PRO A 201 -14.62 16.72 -16.42
C PRO A 201 -15.40 16.07 -17.56
N VAL A 202 -15.28 14.74 -17.72
CA VAL A 202 -15.96 13.96 -18.76
C VAL A 202 -17.35 13.50 -18.31
N HIS A 203 -17.80 13.94 -17.12
CA HIS A 203 -19.13 13.64 -16.55
C HIS A 203 -19.34 12.15 -16.27
N VAL A 204 -18.25 11.41 -16.05
CA VAL A 204 -18.29 10.02 -15.59
C VAL A 204 -18.54 10.01 -14.08
N SER A 205 -19.42 9.14 -13.61
CA SER A 205 -19.71 9.04 -12.18
C SER A 205 -18.51 8.46 -11.41
N GLN A 206 -18.37 8.81 -10.13
CA GLN A 206 -17.32 8.29 -9.25
C GLN A 206 -17.36 6.75 -9.15
N VAL A 207 -18.57 6.17 -9.19
CA VAL A 207 -18.77 4.72 -9.16
C VAL A 207 -18.27 4.07 -10.45
N ASP A 208 -18.58 4.67 -11.61
CA ASP A 208 -18.09 4.18 -12.89
C ASP A 208 -16.56 4.32 -13.01
N ALA A 209 -15.99 5.43 -12.51
CA ALA A 209 -14.56 5.63 -12.40
C ALA A 209 -13.90 4.54 -11.52
N GLY A 210 -14.54 4.17 -10.40
CA GLY A 210 -14.13 3.05 -9.56
C GLY A 210 -14.10 1.71 -10.31
N TRP A 211 -15.14 1.42 -11.10
CA TRP A 211 -15.16 0.22 -11.94
C TRP A 211 -14.09 0.21 -13.02
N ILE A 212 -13.81 1.35 -13.65
CA ILE A 212 -12.71 1.49 -14.62
C ILE A 212 -11.37 1.19 -13.94
N GLY A 213 -11.13 1.75 -12.75
CA GLY A 213 -9.95 1.47 -11.94
C GLY A 213 -9.81 -0.01 -11.58
N PHE A 214 -10.90 -0.63 -11.10
CA PHE A 214 -10.95 -2.06 -10.80
C PHE A 214 -10.58 -2.94 -12.00
N TRP A 215 -11.25 -2.75 -13.14
CA TRP A 215 -11.01 -3.54 -14.33
C TRP A 215 -9.63 -3.33 -14.93
N SER A 216 -9.04 -2.14 -14.78
CA SER A 216 -7.66 -1.88 -15.21
C SER A 216 -6.65 -2.76 -14.47
N ILE A 217 -6.81 -2.93 -13.15
CA ILE A 217 -5.93 -3.78 -12.34
C ILE A 217 -6.15 -5.26 -12.67
N VAL A 218 -7.41 -5.68 -12.75
CA VAL A 218 -7.75 -7.07 -13.09
C VAL A 218 -7.20 -7.43 -14.47
N GLY A 219 -7.40 -6.58 -15.47
CA GLY A 219 -6.85 -6.75 -16.82
C GLY A 219 -5.32 -6.85 -16.80
N GLY A 220 -4.65 -5.96 -16.06
CA GLY A 220 -3.20 -5.98 -15.88
C GLY A 220 -2.70 -7.29 -15.24
N CYS A 221 -3.41 -7.81 -14.23
CA CYS A 221 -3.08 -9.10 -13.62
C CYS A 221 -3.25 -10.27 -14.60
N VAL A 222 -4.33 -10.30 -15.38
CA VAL A 222 -4.60 -11.36 -16.37
C VAL A 222 -3.54 -11.36 -17.47
N VAL A 223 -3.24 -10.19 -18.04
CA VAL A 223 -2.19 -10.05 -19.07
C VAL A 223 -0.82 -10.41 -18.50
N GLY A 224 -0.51 -9.99 -17.27
CA GLY A 224 0.73 -10.33 -16.58
C GLY A 224 0.90 -11.84 -16.39
N ILE A 225 -0.16 -12.55 -15.99
CA ILE A 225 -0.14 -14.02 -15.87
C ILE A 225 0.01 -14.68 -17.24
N ALA A 226 -0.66 -14.17 -18.27
CA ALA A 226 -0.58 -14.72 -19.63
C ALA A 226 0.83 -14.57 -20.24
N MET A 227 1.50 -13.44 -20.02
CA MET A 227 2.87 -13.20 -20.49
C MET A 227 3.95 -13.88 -19.66
N ALA A 228 3.62 -14.34 -18.44
CA ALA A 228 4.57 -15.04 -17.56
C ALA A 228 4.79 -16.52 -17.93
N ARG A 229 4.06 -17.04 -18.93
CA ARG A 229 4.24 -18.39 -19.50
C ARG A 229 5.07 -18.32 -20.77
#